data_AF-A0A7K0ZZY8-F1
#
_entry.id   AF-A0A7K0ZZY8-F1
#
_cell.length_a   1.000
_cell.length_b   1.000
_cell.length_c   1.000
_cell.angle_alpha   90.00
_cell.angle_beta   90.00
_cell.angle_gamma   90.00
#
_symmetry.space_group_name_H-M   'P 1'
#
loop_
_entity.id
_entity.type
_entity.pdbx_description
1 polymer ?
#
loop_
_entity_poly.entity_id
_entity_poly.type
_entity_poly.pdbx_seq_one_letter_code
_entity_poly.pdbx_strand_id
1 'polypeptide(L)'
;MEESLGDGPRGTVLPVRVDREGKIGPTRGEARGPRWRRTSHGLYVPAEVDADRVEQRVVEAAARLPVYGAVTGWAGLAWLGSRWITGSAADGTRRPVDLVVMHQNVRSQPEVRVSEERLAPRDITACDGVRITTTARSVCFEMRYAATWRQAVVALDMAAYDDLVSVDEVQSYADEHSGWTGIPQCRKALAYADENSWSPQETLMRLIWMIDAERPRPWCN
;
A
#
# COMPACT_ATOMS: atom_id res chain seq x y z
N MET A 1 -17.82 25.43 -19.73
CA MET A 1 -17.89 23.98 -19.95
C MET A 1 -16.53 23.44 -19.56
N GLU A 2 -16.36 23.17 -18.27
CA GLU A 2 -15.18 22.49 -17.74
C GLU A 2 -15.33 21.01 -18.10
N GLU A 3 -14.64 20.57 -19.17
CA GLU A 3 -14.38 19.15 -19.35
C GLU A 3 -13.54 18.69 -18.16
N SER A 4 -14.17 17.94 -17.27
CA SER A 4 -13.52 17.25 -16.15
C SER A 4 -12.33 16.46 -16.69
N LEU A 5 -11.13 16.89 -16.33
CA LEU A 5 -9.89 16.18 -16.60
C LEU A 5 -9.92 14.84 -15.85
N GLY A 6 -10.32 13.79 -16.58
CA GLY A 6 -10.09 12.39 -16.28
C GLY A 6 -10.53 11.95 -14.89
N ASP A 7 -11.82 11.62 -14.75
CA ASP A 7 -12.32 10.89 -13.59
C ASP A 7 -11.67 9.50 -13.58
N GLY A 8 -10.58 9.40 -12.82
CA GLY A 8 -9.85 8.17 -12.57
C GLY A 8 -10.63 7.27 -11.62
N PRO A 9 -10.17 6.03 -11.43
CA PRO A 9 -10.83 5.10 -10.54
C PRO A 9 -11.02 5.71 -9.14
N ARG A 10 -12.19 5.48 -8.54
CA ARG A 10 -12.55 5.98 -7.21
C ARG A 10 -12.52 7.51 -7.08
N GLY A 11 -12.77 8.26 -8.17
CA GLY A 11 -12.76 9.72 -8.13
C GLY A 11 -11.36 10.31 -7.97
N THR A 12 -10.33 9.59 -8.43
CA THR A 12 -8.95 10.08 -8.47
C THR A 12 -8.69 10.81 -9.78
N VAL A 13 -7.57 11.52 -9.90
CA VAL A 13 -7.14 12.11 -11.18
C VAL A 13 -5.85 11.43 -11.61
N LEU A 14 -5.90 10.76 -12.75
CA LEU A 14 -4.73 10.06 -13.30
C LEU A 14 -3.66 11.09 -13.72
N PRO A 15 -2.38 10.89 -13.35
CA PRO A 15 -1.32 11.78 -13.78
C PRO A 15 -1.14 11.76 -15.30
N VAL A 16 -1.09 12.94 -15.90
CA VAL A 16 -0.95 13.12 -17.35
C VAL A 16 0.40 13.73 -17.71
N ARG A 17 0.86 13.48 -18.93
CA ARG A 17 2.06 14.14 -19.45
C ARG A 17 1.76 15.54 -19.94
N VAL A 18 2.81 16.33 -20.14
CA VAL A 18 2.71 17.59 -20.88
C VAL A 18 2.17 17.31 -22.27
N ASP A 19 1.13 18.02 -22.64
CA ASP A 19 0.44 17.95 -23.93
C ASP A 19 0.61 19.29 -24.65
N ARG A 20 1.12 19.27 -25.88
CA ARG A 20 1.35 20.50 -26.65
C ARG A 20 0.04 21.24 -26.95
N GLU A 21 -1.05 20.50 -27.11
CA GLU A 21 -2.36 21.05 -27.48
C GLU A 21 -3.22 21.42 -26.26
N GLY A 22 -2.80 21.01 -25.05
CA GLY A 22 -3.51 21.32 -23.81
C GLY A 22 -4.86 20.60 -23.65
N LYS A 23 -5.07 19.47 -24.35
CA LYS A 23 -6.35 18.76 -24.38
C LYS A 23 -6.49 17.78 -23.22
N ILE A 24 -5.46 16.96 -23.00
CA ILE A 24 -5.47 15.92 -21.97
C ILE A 24 -4.61 16.32 -20.77
N GLY A 25 -3.57 17.10 -20.99
CA GLY A 25 -2.65 17.54 -19.95
C GLY A 25 -2.20 18.97 -20.16
N PRO A 26 -1.32 19.49 -19.28
CA PRO A 26 -0.89 20.87 -19.37
C PRO A 26 -0.03 21.10 -20.61
N THR A 27 -0.17 22.27 -21.22
CA THR A 27 0.87 22.78 -22.11
C THR A 27 2.19 22.98 -21.36
N ARG A 28 3.31 23.10 -22.08
CA ARG A 28 4.62 23.38 -21.46
C ARG A 28 4.61 24.66 -20.61
N GLY A 29 3.81 25.66 -20.99
CA GLY A 29 3.63 26.89 -20.22
C GLY A 29 2.84 26.64 -18.95
N GLU A 30 1.73 25.93 -19.04
CA GLU A 30 0.86 25.63 -17.91
C GLU A 30 1.51 24.70 -16.88
N ALA A 31 2.34 23.76 -17.32
CA ALA A 31 3.09 22.86 -16.45
C ALA A 31 4.12 23.59 -15.56
N ARG A 32 4.44 24.85 -15.88
CA ARG A 32 5.29 25.73 -15.06
C ARG A 32 4.48 26.71 -14.21
N GLY A 33 3.16 26.76 -14.44
CA GLY A 33 2.24 27.65 -13.74
C GLY A 33 1.67 27.03 -12.47
N PRO A 34 0.90 27.81 -11.68
CA PRO A 34 0.38 27.38 -10.39
C PRO A 34 -0.80 26.41 -10.47
N ARG A 35 -1.42 26.26 -11.66
CA ARG A 35 -2.61 25.41 -11.86
C ARG A 35 -2.30 23.92 -11.97
N TRP A 36 -1.03 23.56 -12.11
CA TRP A 36 -0.61 22.17 -12.26
C TRP A 36 0.47 21.83 -11.26
N ARG A 37 0.28 20.72 -10.56
CA ARG A 37 1.27 20.13 -9.67
C ARG A 37 1.97 18.99 -10.39
N ARG A 38 3.30 18.97 -10.30
CA ARG A 38 4.10 17.84 -10.76
C ARG A 38 4.05 16.72 -9.71
N THR A 39 3.59 15.53 -10.11
CA THR A 39 3.53 14.35 -9.22
C THR A 39 4.81 13.53 -9.29
N SER A 40 5.36 13.40 -10.50
CA SER A 40 6.63 12.71 -10.74
C SER A 40 7.29 13.22 -12.03
N HIS A 41 8.36 12.56 -12.48
CA HIS A 41 9.11 13.06 -13.62
C HIS A 41 8.27 13.05 -14.91
N GLY A 42 7.79 14.23 -15.31
CA GLY A 42 7.02 14.41 -16.55
C GLY A 42 5.53 14.09 -16.41
N LEU A 43 5.04 13.87 -15.18
CA LEU A 43 3.63 13.62 -14.88
C LEU A 43 3.07 14.72 -13.98
N TYR A 44 1.83 15.12 -14.27
CA TYR A 44 1.17 16.28 -13.70
C TYR A 44 -0.30 15.97 -13.41
N VAL A 45 -0.83 16.65 -12.40
CA VAL A 45 -2.26 16.71 -12.07
C VAL A 45 -2.65 18.17 -11.79
N PRO A 46 -3.92 18.56 -11.91
CA PRO A 46 -4.37 19.88 -11.48
C PRO A 46 -3.98 20.15 -10.02
N ALA A 47 -3.58 21.39 -9.71
CA ALA A 47 -3.02 21.73 -8.40
C ALA A 47 -4.04 21.64 -7.25
N GLU A 48 -5.33 21.72 -7.55
CA GLU A 48 -6.43 21.54 -6.59
C GLU A 48 -6.67 20.08 -6.17
N VAL A 49 -6.07 19.11 -6.88
CA VAL A 49 -6.18 17.69 -6.52
C VAL A 49 -5.46 17.43 -5.21
N ASP A 50 -6.23 16.98 -4.21
CA ASP A 50 -5.74 16.65 -2.87
C ASP A 50 -4.66 15.57 -2.92
N ALA A 51 -3.43 15.96 -2.60
CA ALA A 51 -2.26 15.09 -2.56
C ALA A 51 -2.20 14.22 -1.30
N ASP A 52 -3.03 14.51 -0.29
CA ASP A 52 -3.08 13.78 0.98
C ASP A 52 -4.05 12.60 0.92
N ARG A 53 -5.03 12.66 0.01
CA ARG A 53 -5.98 11.58 -0.24
C ARG A 53 -5.27 10.28 -0.62
N VAL A 54 -5.60 9.20 0.10
CA VAL A 54 -4.96 7.88 -0.04
C VAL A 54 -5.03 7.36 -1.47
N GLU A 55 -6.21 7.34 -2.08
CA GLU A 55 -6.37 6.81 -3.44
C GLU A 55 -5.57 7.62 -4.46
N GLN A 56 -5.52 8.94 -4.28
CA GLN A 56 -4.75 9.82 -5.15
C GLN A 56 -3.25 9.51 -5.07
N ARG A 57 -2.72 9.30 -3.86
CA ARG A 57 -1.32 8.90 -3.66
C ARG A 57 -1.00 7.57 -4.34
N VAL A 58 -1.93 6.61 -4.28
CA VAL A 58 -1.76 5.30 -4.93
C VAL A 58 -1.68 5.45 -6.45
N VAL A 59 -2.61 6.17 -7.09
CA VAL A 59 -2.58 6.33 -8.56
C VAL A 59 -1.38 7.15 -9.04
N GLU A 60 -0.98 8.17 -8.27
CA GLU A 60 0.22 8.97 -8.56
C GLU A 60 1.50 8.13 -8.53
N ALA A 61 1.60 7.21 -7.56
CA ALA A 61 2.71 6.28 -7.48
C ALA A 61 2.63 5.19 -8.57
N ALA A 62 1.44 4.63 -8.81
CA ALA A 62 1.22 3.56 -9.78
C ALA A 62 1.51 4.01 -11.22
N ALA A 63 1.29 5.28 -11.56
CA ALA A 63 1.63 5.84 -12.87
C ALA A 63 3.14 5.78 -13.20
N ARG A 64 3.98 5.52 -12.20
CA ARG A 64 5.44 5.35 -12.33
C ARG A 64 5.84 3.91 -12.59
N LEU A 65 4.91 2.96 -12.47
CA LEU A 65 5.22 1.55 -12.56
C LEU A 65 5.67 1.19 -13.98
N PRO A 66 6.78 0.44 -14.11
CA PRO A 66 7.20 -0.14 -15.38
C PRO A 66 6.22 -1.22 -15.82
N VAL A 67 6.45 -1.82 -16.99
CA VAL A 67 5.63 -2.95 -17.49
C VAL A 67 5.49 -4.08 -16.46
N TYR A 68 6.56 -4.38 -15.71
CA TYR A 68 6.56 -5.40 -14.65
C TYR A 68 6.80 -4.77 -13.27
N GLY A 69 5.70 -4.54 -12.57
CA GLY A 69 5.67 -3.97 -11.23
C GLY A 69 4.24 -3.83 -10.73
N ALA A 70 4.10 -3.60 -9.43
CA ALA A 70 2.81 -3.43 -8.78
C ALA A 70 2.94 -2.56 -7.54
N VAL A 71 1.85 -1.90 -7.14
CA VAL A 71 1.71 -1.31 -5.81
C VAL A 71 1.56 -2.44 -4.81
N THR A 72 2.29 -2.38 -3.69
CA THR A 72 2.29 -3.43 -2.65
C THR A 72 2.08 -2.81 -1.27
N GLY A 73 2.08 -3.65 -0.25
CA GLY A 73 2.04 -3.22 1.14
C GLY A 73 0.77 -2.45 1.47
N TRP A 74 0.90 -1.43 2.31
CA TRP A 74 -0.21 -0.65 2.82
C TRP A 74 -1.03 -0.02 1.70
N ALA A 75 -0.37 0.43 0.63
CA ALA A 75 -1.00 1.11 -0.48
C ALA A 75 -1.86 0.15 -1.31
N GLY A 76 -1.38 -1.08 -1.50
CA GLY A 76 -2.16 -2.15 -2.12
C GLY A 76 -3.36 -2.54 -1.28
N LEU A 77 -3.17 -2.68 0.05
CA LEU A 77 -4.24 -3.05 0.98
C LEU A 77 -5.31 -1.96 1.11
N ALA A 78 -4.92 -0.69 1.21
CA ALA A 78 -5.84 0.44 1.20
C ALA A 78 -6.66 0.46 -0.10
N TRP A 79 -6.00 0.27 -1.25
CA TRP A 79 -6.69 0.17 -2.54
C TRP A 79 -7.66 -1.01 -2.60
N LEU A 80 -7.34 -2.12 -1.95
CA LEU A 80 -8.23 -3.29 -1.85
C LEU A 80 -9.36 -3.12 -0.84
N GLY A 81 -9.41 -2.01 -0.11
CA GLY A 81 -10.50 -1.67 0.80
C GLY A 81 -10.17 -1.76 2.29
N SER A 82 -8.88 -1.85 2.66
CA SER A 82 -8.53 -1.85 4.08
C SER A 82 -8.90 -0.52 4.76
N ARG A 83 -9.59 -0.61 5.89
CA ARG A 83 -10.01 0.54 6.70
C ARG A 83 -8.92 1.03 7.65
N TRP A 84 -8.07 0.12 8.13
CA TRP A 84 -7.07 0.42 9.14
C TRP A 84 -5.68 0.68 8.56
N ILE A 85 -5.39 0.16 7.37
CA ILE A 85 -4.06 0.24 6.75
C ILE A 85 -4.07 1.36 5.71
N THR A 86 -3.83 2.60 6.15
CA THR A 86 -4.02 3.81 5.32
C THR A 86 -2.73 4.56 4.97
N GLY A 87 -1.57 4.04 5.38
CA GLY A 87 -0.28 4.64 5.05
C GLY A 87 0.11 5.83 5.93
N SER A 88 -0.45 5.91 7.14
CA SER A 88 -0.03 6.82 8.20
C SER A 88 0.76 6.05 9.26
N ALA A 89 1.88 6.62 9.70
CA ALA A 89 2.63 6.11 10.84
C ALA A 89 1.96 6.56 12.16
N ALA A 90 2.40 5.97 13.29
CA ALA A 90 1.83 6.24 14.60
C ALA A 90 2.01 7.71 15.06
N ASP A 91 3.01 8.41 14.54
CA ASP A 91 3.27 9.84 14.80
C ASP A 91 2.48 10.77 13.85
N GLY A 92 1.59 10.22 13.03
CA GLY A 92 0.81 10.96 12.03
C GLY A 92 1.59 11.28 10.75
N THR A 93 2.87 10.89 10.64
CA THR A 93 3.63 11.09 9.41
C THR A 93 3.15 10.15 8.31
N ARG A 94 3.22 10.62 7.06
CA ARG A 94 2.85 9.82 5.90
C ARG A 94 3.96 8.85 5.55
N ARG A 95 3.60 7.58 5.36
CA ARG A 95 4.50 6.55 4.82
C ARG A 95 4.59 6.68 3.30
N PRO A 96 5.76 6.53 2.68
CA PRO A 96 5.85 6.46 1.21
C PRO A 96 4.98 5.34 0.64
N VAL A 97 4.46 5.51 -0.57
CA VAL A 97 3.74 4.44 -1.29
C VAL A 97 4.74 3.38 -1.71
N ASP A 98 4.42 2.13 -1.40
CA ASP A 98 5.31 1.00 -1.66
C ASP A 98 5.05 0.41 -3.04
N LEU A 99 6.09 0.40 -3.87
CA LEU A 99 6.08 -0.24 -5.19
C LEU A 99 7.04 -1.42 -5.18
N VAL A 100 6.61 -2.55 -5.73
CA VAL A 100 7.49 -3.68 -6.02
C VAL A 100 7.75 -3.75 -7.52
N VAL A 101 9.01 -3.88 -7.91
CA VAL A 101 9.44 -3.98 -9.30
C VAL A 101 10.47 -5.09 -9.45
N MET A 102 10.60 -5.62 -10.67
CA MET A 102 11.59 -6.65 -11.00
C MET A 102 12.51 -6.16 -12.11
N HIS A 103 13.80 -6.02 -11.83
CA HIS A 103 14.86 -5.68 -12.81
C HIS A 103 14.64 -4.36 -13.57
N GLN A 104 13.92 -3.40 -12.98
CA GLN A 104 13.62 -2.12 -13.61
C GLN A 104 13.89 -0.94 -12.66
N ASN A 105 14.50 0.11 -13.22
CA ASN A 105 14.86 1.32 -12.48
C ASN A 105 13.66 2.26 -12.33
N VAL A 106 12.83 2.05 -11.29
CA VAL A 106 11.98 3.13 -10.76
C VAL A 106 12.82 3.91 -9.76
N ARG A 107 13.08 5.19 -10.06
CA ARG A 107 13.82 6.04 -9.14
C ARG A 107 12.99 6.26 -7.87
N SER A 108 13.56 5.87 -6.73
CA SER A 108 13.03 6.16 -5.40
C SER A 108 12.92 7.67 -5.17
N GLN A 109 11.85 8.09 -4.51
CA GLN A 109 11.56 9.47 -4.13
C GLN A 109 10.94 9.48 -2.72
N PRO A 110 10.95 10.60 -1.99
CA PRO A 110 10.41 10.67 -0.62
C PRO A 110 8.98 10.12 -0.49
N GLU A 111 8.16 10.26 -1.53
CA GLU A 111 6.75 9.83 -1.56
C GLU A 111 6.58 8.36 -1.99
N VAL A 112 7.62 7.72 -2.52
CA VAL A 112 7.56 6.37 -3.11
C VAL A 112 8.78 5.56 -2.71
N ARG A 113 8.56 4.45 -2.00
CA ARG A 113 9.58 3.46 -1.70
C ARG A 113 9.49 2.34 -2.72
N VAL A 114 10.61 2.07 -3.38
CA VAL A 114 10.71 0.99 -4.37
C VAL A 114 11.43 -0.19 -3.73
N SER A 115 10.80 -1.37 -3.77
CA SER A 115 11.42 -2.64 -3.41
C SER A 115 11.72 -3.43 -4.68
N GLU A 116 12.99 -3.80 -4.87
CA GLU A 116 13.39 -4.69 -5.95
C GLU A 116 13.36 -6.13 -5.46
N GLU A 117 12.32 -6.86 -5.86
CA GLU A 117 12.08 -8.22 -5.41
C GLU A 117 11.53 -9.07 -6.56
N ARG A 118 11.70 -10.39 -6.46
CA ARG A 118 11.06 -11.32 -7.41
C ARG A 118 9.55 -11.15 -7.33
N LEU A 119 8.94 -10.84 -8.47
CA LEU A 119 7.50 -10.60 -8.60
C LEU A 119 6.94 -11.57 -9.64
N ALA A 120 6.22 -12.59 -9.18
CA ALA A 120 5.60 -13.54 -10.10
C ALA A 120 4.33 -12.90 -10.72
N PRO A 121 4.00 -13.19 -11.99
CA PRO A 121 2.78 -12.66 -12.62
C PRO A 121 1.51 -12.97 -11.83
N ARG A 122 1.44 -14.16 -11.18
CA ARG A 122 0.31 -14.56 -10.33
C ARG A 122 0.13 -13.68 -9.08
N ASP A 123 1.17 -12.97 -8.67
CA ASP A 123 1.14 -12.10 -7.51
C ASP A 123 0.66 -10.69 -7.87
N ILE A 124 0.39 -10.42 -9.15
CA ILE A 124 -0.09 -9.12 -9.64
C ILE A 124 -1.56 -9.29 -10.03
N THR A 125 -2.40 -8.40 -9.53
CA THR A 125 -3.78 -8.25 -9.98
C THR A 125 -4.03 -6.81 -10.43
N ALA A 126 -5.02 -6.63 -11.30
CA ALA A 126 -5.48 -5.32 -11.74
C ALA A 126 -6.82 -5.01 -11.06
N CYS A 127 -6.87 -3.96 -10.25
CA CYS A 127 -8.07 -3.48 -9.60
C CYS A 127 -8.29 -2.03 -10.00
N ASP A 128 -9.44 -1.75 -10.62
CA ASP A 128 -9.79 -0.41 -11.13
C ASP A 128 -8.70 0.19 -12.06
N GLY A 129 -8.04 -0.65 -12.86
CA GLY A 129 -6.95 -0.24 -13.76
C GLY A 129 -5.59 -0.02 -13.08
N VAL A 130 -5.49 -0.17 -11.76
CA VAL A 130 -4.24 -0.09 -11.01
C VAL A 130 -3.66 -1.48 -10.80
N ARG A 131 -2.38 -1.68 -11.15
CA ARG A 131 -1.66 -2.91 -10.85
C ARG A 131 -1.22 -2.92 -9.40
N ILE A 132 -1.76 -3.86 -8.65
CA ILE A 132 -1.52 -4.07 -7.22
C ILE A 132 -1.06 -5.52 -7.00
N THR A 133 -0.36 -5.78 -5.91
CA THR A 133 -0.07 -7.17 -5.53
C THR A 133 -1.30 -7.84 -4.92
N THR A 134 -1.34 -9.17 -4.93
CA THR A 134 -2.36 -9.94 -4.20
C THR A 134 -2.43 -9.53 -2.72
N THR A 135 -3.57 -9.75 -2.07
CA THR A 135 -3.76 -9.40 -0.66
C THR A 135 -2.72 -10.10 0.22
N ALA A 136 -2.55 -11.41 0.08
CA ALA A 136 -1.55 -12.19 0.82
C ALA A 136 -0.12 -11.66 0.65
N ARG A 137 0.28 -11.30 -0.58
CA ARG A 137 1.60 -10.70 -0.83
C ARG A 137 1.73 -9.33 -0.18
N SER A 138 0.71 -8.48 -0.29
CA SER A 138 0.70 -7.13 0.28
C SER A 138 0.79 -7.17 1.80
N VAL A 139 0.02 -8.07 2.45
CA VAL A 139 0.07 -8.29 3.90
C VAL A 139 1.44 -8.85 4.30
N CYS A 140 1.95 -9.87 3.62
CA CYS A 140 3.27 -10.42 3.91
C CYS A 140 4.37 -9.33 3.77
N PHE A 141 4.27 -8.47 2.76
CA PHE A 141 5.18 -7.34 2.61
C PHE A 141 5.07 -6.34 3.77
N GLU A 142 3.86 -5.94 4.19
CA GLU A 142 3.67 -5.10 5.38
C GLU A 142 4.29 -5.73 6.64
N MET A 143 4.03 -7.01 6.86
CA MET A 143 4.55 -7.75 8.02
C MET A 143 6.09 -7.83 8.00
N ARG A 144 6.71 -8.07 6.84
CA ARG A 144 8.18 -8.17 6.70
C ARG A 144 8.89 -6.86 7.05
N TYR A 145 8.26 -5.73 6.74
CA TYR A 145 8.85 -4.39 6.91
C TYR A 145 8.24 -3.59 8.07
N ALA A 146 7.31 -4.18 8.83
CA ALA A 146 6.79 -3.58 10.05
C ALA A 146 7.92 -3.31 11.06
N ALA A 147 7.80 -2.22 11.83
CA ALA A 147 8.82 -1.80 12.78
C ALA A 147 9.09 -2.83 13.89
N THR A 148 8.08 -3.62 14.24
CA THR A 148 8.19 -4.71 15.21
C THR A 148 7.30 -5.87 14.81
N TRP A 149 7.59 -7.06 15.31
CA TRP A 149 6.72 -8.21 15.12
C TRP A 149 5.30 -7.99 15.67
N ARG A 150 5.12 -7.18 16.72
CA ARG A 150 3.77 -6.82 17.23
C ARG A 150 2.99 -5.98 16.22
N GLN A 151 3.67 -5.05 15.53
CA GLN A 151 3.07 -4.28 14.45
C GLN A 151 2.80 -5.13 13.21
N ALA A 152 3.59 -6.18 12.98
CA ALA A 152 3.28 -7.17 11.95
C ALA A 152 2.01 -7.97 12.30
N VAL A 153 1.76 -8.31 13.57
CA VAL A 153 0.48 -8.91 14.00
C VAL A 153 -0.67 -7.95 13.71
N VAL A 154 -0.54 -6.67 14.09
CA VAL A 154 -1.55 -5.64 13.80
C VAL A 154 -1.85 -5.56 12.31
N ALA A 155 -0.83 -5.56 11.45
CA ALA A 155 -1.04 -5.52 10.00
C ALA A 155 -1.84 -6.73 9.47
N LEU A 156 -1.59 -7.92 10.02
CA LEU A 156 -2.33 -9.13 9.64
C LEU A 156 -3.76 -9.12 10.19
N ASP A 157 -3.93 -8.91 11.49
CA ASP A 157 -5.25 -8.84 12.15
C ASP A 157 -6.15 -7.81 11.48
N MET A 158 -5.61 -6.63 11.13
CA MET A 158 -6.38 -5.56 10.51
C MET A 158 -6.71 -5.83 9.03
N ALA A 159 -5.89 -6.60 8.33
CA ALA A 159 -6.25 -7.06 6.99
C ALA A 159 -7.33 -8.15 7.05
N ALA A 160 -7.29 -9.03 8.07
CA ALA A 160 -8.31 -10.05 8.31
C ALA A 160 -9.65 -9.44 8.74
N TYR A 161 -9.64 -8.38 9.56
CA TYR A 161 -10.84 -7.63 9.94
C TYR A 161 -11.64 -7.09 8.75
N ASP A 162 -10.95 -6.82 7.63
CA ASP A 162 -11.54 -6.33 6.38
C ASP A 162 -11.83 -7.46 5.37
N ASP A 163 -11.75 -8.72 5.80
CA ASP A 163 -11.90 -9.94 4.98
C ASP A 163 -10.95 -9.96 3.75
N LEU A 164 -9.80 -9.28 3.84
CA LEU A 164 -8.83 -9.24 2.72
C LEU A 164 -8.00 -10.52 2.63
N VAL A 165 -7.76 -11.16 3.77
CA VAL A 165 -7.00 -12.41 3.92
C VAL A 165 -7.44 -13.15 5.18
N SER A 166 -7.26 -14.47 5.19
CA SER A 166 -7.16 -15.29 6.40
C SER A 166 -5.71 -15.44 6.87
N VAL A 167 -5.52 -15.84 8.13
CA VAL A 167 -4.22 -16.20 8.70
C VAL A 167 -3.62 -17.38 7.93
N ASP A 168 -4.45 -18.36 7.54
CA ASP A 168 -4.03 -19.55 6.80
C ASP A 168 -3.52 -19.22 5.38
N GLU A 169 -4.15 -18.26 4.69
CA GLU A 169 -3.68 -17.80 3.39
C GLU A 169 -2.31 -17.10 3.50
N VAL A 170 -2.11 -16.27 4.51
CA VAL A 170 -0.83 -15.57 4.73
C VAL A 170 0.25 -16.54 5.21
N GLN A 171 -0.10 -17.54 6.02
CA GLN A 171 0.79 -18.62 6.42
C GLN A 171 1.28 -19.42 5.20
N SER A 172 0.34 -19.87 4.36
CA SER A 172 0.64 -20.61 3.13
C SER A 172 1.56 -19.81 2.21
N TYR A 173 1.26 -18.52 2.02
CA TYR A 173 2.08 -17.61 1.23
C TYR A 173 3.49 -17.43 1.83
N ALA A 174 3.61 -17.30 3.16
CA ALA A 174 4.91 -17.13 3.82
C ALA A 174 5.78 -18.39 3.74
N ASP A 175 5.18 -19.57 3.76
CA ASP A 175 5.89 -20.86 3.67
C ASP A 175 6.47 -21.10 2.28
N GLU A 176 5.75 -20.73 1.22
CA GLU A 176 6.26 -20.74 -0.16
C GLU A 176 7.46 -19.80 -0.36
N HIS A 177 7.58 -18.76 0.47
CA HIS A 177 8.57 -17.69 0.34
C HIS A 177 9.60 -17.69 1.47
N SER A 178 10.06 -18.89 1.83
CA SER A 178 10.85 -19.12 3.03
C SER A 178 12.23 -18.43 3.10
N GLY A 179 12.76 -18.00 1.95
CA GLY A 179 14.03 -17.28 1.82
C GLY A 179 13.91 -15.76 1.74
N TRP A 180 12.72 -15.18 1.90
CA TRP A 180 12.52 -13.74 1.79
C TRP A 180 13.09 -12.95 2.99
N THR A 181 13.71 -11.81 2.72
CA THR A 181 14.23 -10.91 3.76
C THR A 181 13.09 -10.44 4.68
N GLY A 182 13.18 -10.71 5.98
CA GLY A 182 12.14 -10.34 6.95
C GLY A 182 11.05 -11.39 7.15
N ILE A 183 11.08 -12.53 6.43
CA ILE A 183 10.10 -13.61 6.63
C ILE A 183 10.08 -14.21 8.06
N PRO A 184 11.17 -14.24 8.84
CA PRO A 184 11.08 -14.68 10.24
C PRO A 184 10.15 -13.81 11.09
N GLN A 185 10.03 -12.50 10.77
CA GLN A 185 9.08 -11.62 11.44
C GLN A 185 7.64 -11.99 11.10
N CYS A 186 7.35 -12.33 9.84
CA CYS A 186 6.03 -12.85 9.46
C CYS A 186 5.66 -14.09 10.24
N ARG A 187 6.54 -15.09 10.27
CA ARG A 187 6.29 -16.35 11.01
C ARG A 187 6.06 -16.11 12.50
N LYS A 188 6.84 -15.19 13.09
CA LYS A 188 6.63 -14.80 14.48
C LYS A 188 5.25 -14.16 14.66
N ALA A 189 4.85 -13.26 13.78
CA ALA A 189 3.55 -12.60 13.88
C ALA A 189 2.37 -13.57 13.66
N LEU A 190 2.49 -14.49 12.69
CA LEU A 190 1.48 -15.53 12.41
C LEU A 190 1.13 -16.36 13.65
N ALA A 191 2.12 -16.68 14.50
CA ALA A 191 1.89 -17.41 15.75
C ALA A 191 1.02 -16.66 16.78
N TYR A 192 0.81 -15.36 16.62
CA TYR A 192 0.01 -14.53 17.51
C TYR A 192 -1.14 -13.80 16.81
N ALA A 193 -1.40 -14.09 15.54
CA ALA A 193 -2.47 -13.48 14.78
C ALA A 193 -3.85 -13.92 15.30
N ASP A 194 -4.83 -13.06 15.11
CA ASP A 194 -6.22 -13.31 15.47
C ASP A 194 -7.14 -12.59 14.47
N GLU A 195 -7.91 -13.38 13.73
CA GLU A 195 -8.87 -12.86 12.75
C GLU A 195 -10.04 -12.11 13.41
N ASN A 196 -10.26 -12.30 14.71
CA ASN A 196 -11.36 -11.68 15.46
C ASN A 196 -10.96 -10.40 16.22
N SER A 197 -9.84 -9.76 15.85
CA SER A 197 -9.46 -8.46 16.42
C SER A 197 -10.17 -7.31 15.70
N TRP A 198 -10.83 -6.42 16.44
CA TRP A 198 -11.66 -5.36 15.87
C TRP A 198 -10.96 -4.00 15.82
N SER A 199 -9.74 -3.90 16.35
CA SER A 199 -8.92 -2.68 16.25
C SER A 199 -7.42 -2.95 16.46
N PRO A 200 -6.54 -2.05 16.01
CA PRO A 200 -5.11 -2.14 16.30
C PRO A 200 -4.81 -2.16 17.81
N GLN A 201 -5.56 -1.39 18.60
CA GLN A 201 -5.40 -1.30 20.05
C GLN A 201 -5.80 -2.61 20.74
N GLU A 202 -6.83 -3.29 20.25
CA GLU A 202 -7.23 -4.60 20.76
C GLU A 202 -6.15 -5.65 20.51
N THR A 203 -5.60 -5.73 19.29
CA THR A 203 -4.45 -6.60 18.99
C THR A 203 -3.29 -6.31 19.94
N LEU A 204 -2.89 -5.04 20.09
CA LEU A 204 -1.77 -4.67 20.95
C LEU A 204 -2.03 -4.99 22.43
N MET A 205 -3.24 -4.72 22.93
CA MET A 205 -3.63 -5.06 24.30
C MET A 205 -3.58 -6.57 24.52
N ARG A 206 -4.11 -7.36 23.58
CA ARG A 206 -4.07 -8.83 23.61
C ARG A 206 -2.63 -9.35 23.68
N LEU A 207 -1.72 -8.79 22.89
CA LEU A 207 -0.31 -9.17 22.91
C LEU A 207 0.36 -8.81 24.24
N ILE A 208 0.15 -7.60 24.76
CA ILE A 208 0.71 -7.18 26.06
C ILE A 208 0.17 -8.08 27.17
N TRP A 209 -1.14 -8.33 27.19
CA TRP A 209 -1.80 -9.18 28.18
C TRP A 209 -1.23 -10.60 28.20
N MET A 210 -1.12 -11.23 27.02
CA MET A 210 -0.70 -12.62 26.93
C MET A 210 0.81 -12.79 27.13
N ILE A 211 1.62 -11.85 26.65
CA ILE A 211 3.07 -12.04 26.54
C ILE A 211 3.82 -11.30 27.63
N ASP A 212 3.46 -10.05 27.90
CA ASP A 212 4.18 -9.22 28.86
C ASP A 212 3.65 -9.43 30.29
N ALA A 213 2.34 -9.66 30.43
CA ALA A 213 1.72 -9.99 31.71
C ALA A 213 1.54 -11.50 31.96
N GLU A 214 1.95 -12.34 31.00
CA GLU A 214 1.90 -13.82 31.07
C GLU A 214 0.51 -14.36 31.48
N ARG A 215 -0.56 -13.72 31.00
CA ARG A 215 -1.93 -14.11 31.30
C ARG A 215 -2.50 -15.05 30.23
N PRO A 216 -3.49 -15.89 30.58
CA PRO A 216 -4.20 -16.69 29.59
C PRO A 216 -4.89 -15.80 28.55
N ARG A 217 -5.22 -16.38 27.39
CA ARG A 217 -5.94 -15.70 26.31
C ARG A 217 -7.16 -14.98 26.88
N PRO A 218 -7.30 -13.66 26.63
CA PRO A 218 -8.42 -12.92 27.18
C PRO A 218 -9.71 -13.38 26.49
N TRP A 219 -10.81 -13.31 27.23
CA TRP A 219 -12.15 -13.59 26.71
C TRP A 219 -12.67 -12.29 26.11
N CYS A 220 -12.08 -11.90 24.96
CA CYS A 220 -12.48 -10.74 24.20
C CYS A 220 -13.25 -11.22 22.97
N ASN A 221 -14.43 -10.61 22.77
CA ASN A 221 -15.47 -10.87 21.77
C ASN A 221 -16.07 -12.28 21.75
#